data_AF-A0A8H3AXX2-F1
#
_entry.id   AF-A0A8H3AXX2-F1
#
_cell.length_a   1.000
_cell.length_b   1.000
_cell.length_c   1.000
_cell.angle_alpha   90.00
_cell.angle_beta   90.00
_cell.angle_gamma   90.00
#
_symmetry.space_group_name_H-M   'P 1'
#
loop_
_entity.id
_entity.type
_entity.pdbx_description
1 polymer ?
#
loop_
_entity_poly.entity_id
_entity_poly.type
_entity_poly.pdbx_seq_one_letter_code
_entity_poly.pdbx_strand_id
1 'polypeptide(L)'
;YCDAQCPKDIKFINGEANVVGWNGAPNDPNSGTGNYGTCCTEMDIWEANSMATAYTPHPCSANGQTRCTGSECSSICDQPGCDFNSYRMGDKSFYGKGLTIDTNKKITVVTQFITSDGTANGALTEIRRIYVQDGKVIQNSKTNVAGMDTYDSITDKFCAAQKTAFNDENVFANKGGLSAMDKSFTKGHVLVLSIWDDHTANMLWLDSDYPVGGNTNTPGIARGACSTSSGVPDDVEKNSPNASVTFSNIKFGDIGSTYGGSTGTPTTPTTSAPATTTTASSGTVPHWGQCGGIGYTGPTVCQSPYTCVKNGDYYSQCL
;
A
#
# COMPACT_ATOMS: atom_id res chain seq x y z
N TYR A 1 -4.49 4.24 20.05
CA TYR A 1 -4.58 3.35 18.89
C TYR A 1 -5.83 3.71 18.10
N CYS A 2 -5.79 3.54 16.79
CA CYS A 2 -6.91 3.67 15.87
C CYS A 2 -6.56 2.87 14.62
N ASP A 3 -7.57 2.43 13.90
CA ASP A 3 -7.42 1.76 12.60
C ASP A 3 -8.72 1.95 11.78
N ALA A 4 -8.80 1.30 10.61
CA ALA A 4 -9.95 1.48 9.72
C ALA A 4 -11.19 0.67 10.15
N GLN A 5 -11.06 -0.24 11.11
CA GLN A 5 -12.19 -0.96 11.70
C GLN A 5 -12.96 -0.10 12.70
N CYS A 6 -12.41 1.05 13.11
CA CYS A 6 -12.98 1.91 14.14
C CYS A 6 -13.23 1.16 15.47
N PRO A 7 -12.20 0.49 16.03
CA PRO A 7 -12.33 -0.49 17.11
C PRO A 7 -13.00 0.12 18.33
N LYS A 8 -13.95 -0.64 18.88
CA LYS A 8 -14.75 -0.27 20.05
C LYS A 8 -14.32 -0.98 21.32
N ASP A 9 -13.38 -1.89 21.22
CA ASP A 9 -12.75 -2.64 22.30
C ASP A 9 -11.62 -1.88 23.01
N ILE A 10 -11.23 -0.73 22.46
CA ILE A 10 -10.25 0.15 23.08
C ILE A 10 -10.79 0.72 24.40
N LYS A 11 -10.11 0.35 25.51
CA LYS A 11 -10.50 0.68 26.88
C LYS A 11 -10.39 2.18 27.20
N PHE A 12 -9.50 2.91 26.52
CA PHE A 12 -9.32 4.36 26.69
C PHE A 12 -9.19 5.07 25.34
N ILE A 13 -10.08 6.01 25.07
CA ILE A 13 -10.13 6.77 23.82
C ILE A 13 -10.21 8.26 24.17
N ASN A 14 -9.32 9.07 23.58
CA ASN A 14 -9.27 10.53 23.74
C ASN A 14 -9.19 11.00 25.21
N GLY A 15 -8.45 10.27 26.05
CA GLY A 15 -8.27 10.60 27.47
C GLY A 15 -9.42 10.14 28.38
N GLU A 16 -10.43 9.44 27.85
CA GLU A 16 -11.59 8.97 28.59
C GLU A 16 -11.68 7.43 28.56
N ALA A 17 -12.12 6.82 29.66
CA ALA A 17 -12.41 5.40 29.72
C ALA A 17 -13.67 5.08 28.90
N ASN A 18 -13.62 4.04 28.07
CA ASN A 18 -14.74 3.60 27.23
C ASN A 18 -15.73 2.69 27.99
N VAL A 19 -15.97 2.97 29.27
CA VAL A 19 -16.79 2.10 30.16
C VAL A 19 -18.30 2.23 29.89
N VAL A 20 -18.73 3.35 29.29
CA VAL A 20 -20.15 3.59 29.02
C VAL A 20 -20.63 2.63 27.94
N GLY A 21 -21.67 1.85 28.27
CA GLY A 21 -22.21 0.82 27.39
C GLY A 21 -21.30 -0.38 27.20
N TRP A 22 -20.29 -0.56 28.08
CA TRP A 22 -19.36 -1.68 27.97
C TRP A 22 -20.06 -3.03 28.13
N ASN A 23 -19.91 -3.90 27.13
CA ASN A 23 -20.38 -5.28 27.15
C ASN A 23 -19.20 -6.21 26.87
N GLY A 24 -18.99 -7.22 27.72
CA GLY A 24 -17.96 -8.23 27.52
C GLY A 24 -18.20 -9.01 26.22
N ALA A 25 -17.12 -9.36 25.53
CA ALA A 25 -17.20 -10.18 24.33
C ALA A 25 -17.64 -11.61 24.70
N PRO A 26 -18.55 -12.25 23.93
CA PRO A 26 -19.08 -13.57 24.29
C PRO A 26 -18.04 -14.69 24.17
N ASN A 27 -17.00 -14.49 23.35
CA ASN A 27 -15.99 -15.47 23.00
C ASN A 27 -14.55 -14.98 23.25
N ASP A 28 -14.36 -13.85 23.93
CA ASP A 28 -13.05 -13.37 24.40
C ASP A 28 -13.18 -12.92 25.86
N PRO A 29 -12.58 -13.64 26.82
CA PRO A 29 -12.70 -13.32 28.24
C PRO A 29 -11.98 -12.02 28.66
N ASN A 30 -11.10 -11.47 27.82
CA ASN A 30 -10.28 -10.30 28.11
C ASN A 30 -10.74 -9.02 27.39
N SER A 31 -11.75 -9.15 26.52
CA SER A 31 -12.26 -8.08 25.67
C SER A 31 -13.75 -7.80 25.88
N GLY A 32 -14.22 -6.77 25.20
CA GLY A 32 -15.56 -6.24 25.24
C GLY A 32 -15.64 -4.99 24.37
N THR A 33 -16.81 -4.38 24.24
CA THR A 33 -16.97 -3.16 23.46
C THR A 33 -17.72 -2.10 24.24
N GLY A 34 -17.22 -0.86 24.20
CA GLY A 34 -17.91 0.31 24.74
C GLY A 34 -18.72 1.05 23.67
N ASN A 35 -19.26 2.21 24.03
CA ASN A 35 -20.03 3.04 23.10
C ASN A 35 -19.17 3.75 22.06
N TYR A 36 -17.91 4.05 22.39
CA TYR A 36 -16.99 4.77 21.52
C TYR A 36 -16.15 3.80 20.69
N GLY A 37 -15.85 4.21 19.45
CA GLY A 37 -14.78 3.62 18.65
C GLY A 37 -13.72 4.66 18.29
N THR A 38 -12.60 4.23 17.71
CA THR A 38 -11.48 5.10 17.35
C THR A 38 -10.98 4.79 15.93
N CYS A 39 -11.34 5.65 14.98
CA CYS A 39 -11.11 5.48 13.55
C CYS A 39 -9.85 6.18 13.07
N CYS A 40 -9.11 5.60 12.13
CA CYS A 40 -8.19 6.32 11.26
C CYS A 40 -7.86 5.51 10.01
N THR A 41 -7.31 6.18 8.98
CA THR A 41 -6.83 5.50 7.77
C THR A 41 -5.71 4.54 8.12
N GLU A 42 -5.75 3.37 7.51
CA GLU A 42 -4.85 2.26 7.77
C GLU A 42 -4.24 1.75 6.47
N MET A 43 -2.95 1.41 6.52
CA MET A 43 -2.25 0.74 5.44
C MET A 43 -1.69 -0.57 5.98
N ASP A 44 -2.39 -1.65 5.68
CA ASP A 44 -1.95 -2.99 6.01
C ASP A 44 -0.85 -3.42 5.05
N ILE A 45 0.39 -3.11 5.44
CA ILE A 45 1.57 -3.50 4.68
C ILE A 45 1.65 -5.03 4.62
N TRP A 46 1.29 -5.72 5.70
CA TRP A 46 1.44 -7.15 5.81
C TRP A 46 0.52 -7.77 6.87
N GLU A 47 -0.52 -8.45 6.40
CA GLU A 47 -1.28 -9.40 7.20
C GLU A 47 -1.01 -10.79 6.63
N ALA A 48 -0.51 -11.72 7.46
CA ALA A 48 -0.12 -13.02 6.97
C ALA A 48 0.00 -14.08 8.05
N ASN A 49 -0.09 -15.32 7.60
CA ASN A 49 0.46 -16.47 8.28
C ASN A 49 1.28 -17.31 7.27
N SER A 50 1.62 -18.56 7.60
CA SER A 50 2.40 -19.40 6.69
C SER A 50 1.64 -19.87 5.44
N MET A 51 0.33 -19.67 5.38
CA MET A 51 -0.56 -20.22 4.34
C MET A 51 -1.05 -19.14 3.37
N ALA A 52 -1.25 -17.91 3.84
CA ALA A 52 -1.72 -16.80 3.02
C ALA A 52 -1.16 -15.45 3.51
N THR A 53 -1.24 -14.44 2.64
CA THR A 53 -0.92 -13.06 2.96
C THR A 53 -1.79 -12.10 2.15
N ALA A 54 -2.09 -10.94 2.73
CA ALA A 54 -2.72 -9.80 2.08
C ALA A 54 -1.92 -8.52 2.35
N TYR A 55 -2.07 -7.55 1.45
CA TYR A 55 -1.74 -6.16 1.72
C TYR A 55 -2.86 -5.27 1.22
N THR A 56 -3.27 -4.32 2.05
CA THR A 56 -4.58 -3.69 1.92
C THR A 56 -4.55 -2.23 2.39
N PRO A 57 -4.78 -1.25 1.50
CA PRO A 57 -5.07 0.11 1.92
C PRO A 57 -6.55 0.26 2.35
N HIS A 58 -6.77 0.94 3.46
CA HIS A 58 -8.08 1.23 4.05
C HIS A 58 -8.25 2.74 4.29
N PRO A 59 -8.73 3.50 3.29
CA PRO A 59 -8.95 4.93 3.42
C PRO A 59 -10.14 5.25 4.34
N CYS A 60 -10.09 6.43 4.96
CA CYS A 60 -11.21 6.97 5.73
C CYS A 60 -11.56 8.37 5.24
N SER A 61 -12.81 8.77 5.43
CA SER A 61 -13.21 10.17 5.25
C SER A 61 -12.66 11.07 6.37
N ALA A 62 -12.35 10.49 7.52
CA ALA A 62 -11.77 11.19 8.67
C ALA A 62 -10.32 11.60 8.44
N ASN A 63 -9.95 12.75 8.99
CA ASN A 63 -8.65 13.37 8.79
C ASN A 63 -7.70 13.08 9.96
N GLY A 64 -7.30 11.83 10.14
CA GLY A 64 -6.49 11.36 11.29
C GLY A 64 -7.36 10.67 12.34
N GLN A 65 -6.82 10.43 13.54
CA GLN A 65 -7.56 9.74 14.60
C GLN A 65 -8.84 10.51 14.95
N THR A 66 -9.97 9.80 14.92
CA THR A 66 -11.30 10.36 15.18
C THR A 66 -12.10 9.39 16.04
N ARG A 67 -12.66 9.87 17.16
CA ARG A 67 -13.60 9.09 17.98
C ARG A 67 -14.97 9.06 17.30
N CYS A 68 -15.59 7.88 17.23
CA CYS A 68 -16.92 7.67 16.66
C CYS A 68 -17.89 7.13 17.74
N THR A 69 -19.20 7.17 17.46
CA THR A 69 -20.23 6.58 18.34
C THR A 69 -21.27 5.78 17.58
N GLY A 70 -21.77 4.69 18.18
CA GLY A 70 -22.90 3.94 17.65
C GLY A 70 -22.66 3.42 16.22
N SER A 71 -23.66 3.58 15.35
CA SER A 71 -23.61 3.15 13.96
C SER A 71 -22.72 4.03 13.06
N GLU A 72 -22.30 5.21 13.52
CA GLU A 72 -21.39 6.06 12.76
C GLU A 72 -20.02 5.38 12.54
N CYS A 73 -19.59 4.54 13.50
CA CYS A 73 -18.30 3.86 13.45
C CYS A 73 -18.10 3.01 12.19
N SER A 74 -19.16 2.41 11.64
CA SER A 74 -19.05 1.61 10.40
C SER A 74 -19.09 2.45 9.12
N SER A 75 -19.21 3.78 9.24
CA SER A 75 -19.40 4.68 8.09
C SER A 75 -18.22 5.60 7.84
N ILE A 76 -17.24 5.69 8.74
CA ILE A 76 -16.13 6.65 8.61
C ILE A 76 -15.02 6.09 7.72
N CYS A 77 -14.73 4.81 7.85
CA CYS A 77 -13.61 4.13 7.21
C CYS A 77 -14.07 3.03 6.27
N ASP A 78 -13.19 2.68 5.33
CA ASP A 78 -13.31 1.50 4.49
C ASP A 78 -12.84 0.26 5.27
N GLN A 79 -13.78 -0.44 5.91
CA GLN A 79 -13.46 -1.65 6.68
C GLN A 79 -12.98 -2.81 5.79
N PRO A 80 -13.56 -3.07 4.59
CA PRO A 80 -13.06 -4.13 3.71
C PRO A 80 -11.73 -3.85 3.02
N GLY A 81 -11.44 -2.59 2.67
CA GLY A 81 -10.20 -2.21 1.98
C GLY A 81 -10.15 -2.62 0.50
N CYS A 82 -9.01 -2.34 -0.16
CA CYS A 82 -8.69 -2.86 -1.49
C CYS A 82 -7.55 -3.88 -1.44
N ASP A 83 -7.87 -5.15 -1.16
CA ASP A 83 -6.87 -6.16 -0.83
C ASP A 83 -6.19 -6.78 -2.06
N PHE A 84 -4.91 -7.12 -1.90
CA PHE A 84 -4.22 -8.04 -2.80
C PHE A 84 -3.68 -9.23 -1.99
N ASN A 85 -4.38 -10.36 -2.11
CA ASN A 85 -3.92 -11.68 -1.69
C ASN A 85 -3.72 -12.54 -2.95
N SER A 86 -2.50 -13.02 -3.20
CA SER A 86 -2.15 -13.79 -4.41
C SER A 86 -3.05 -15.01 -4.65
N TYR A 87 -3.41 -15.72 -3.59
CA TYR A 87 -4.29 -16.89 -3.66
C TYR A 87 -5.71 -16.46 -4.04
N ARG A 88 -6.24 -15.41 -3.38
CA ARG A 88 -7.55 -14.81 -3.70
C ARG A 88 -7.62 -14.27 -5.13
N MET A 89 -6.50 -13.76 -5.62
CA MET A 89 -6.33 -13.26 -6.98
C MET A 89 -6.07 -14.38 -8.01
N GLY A 90 -6.12 -15.66 -7.62
CA GLY A 90 -6.11 -16.79 -8.54
C GLY A 90 -4.75 -17.47 -8.74
N ASP A 91 -3.67 -17.01 -8.10
CA ASP A 91 -2.39 -17.71 -8.07
C ASP A 91 -2.19 -18.45 -6.73
N LYS A 92 -2.65 -19.71 -6.71
CA LYS A 92 -2.57 -20.61 -5.56
C LYS A 92 -1.17 -21.19 -5.32
N SER A 93 -0.21 -20.89 -6.22
CA SER A 93 1.14 -21.47 -6.21
C SER A 93 2.22 -20.47 -5.78
N PHE A 94 1.81 -19.24 -5.44
CA PHE A 94 2.75 -18.15 -5.21
C PHE A 94 3.28 -18.07 -3.77
N TYR A 95 2.41 -18.06 -2.77
CA TYR A 95 2.82 -17.85 -1.37
C TYR A 95 2.35 -19.02 -0.49
N GLY A 96 3.28 -19.66 0.21
CA GLY A 96 2.99 -20.78 1.11
C GLY A 96 4.18 -21.71 1.31
N LYS A 97 4.00 -22.78 2.09
CA LYS A 97 5.08 -23.72 2.42
C LYS A 97 5.60 -24.42 1.16
N GLY A 98 6.86 -24.16 0.80
CA GLY A 98 7.51 -24.74 -0.38
C GLY A 98 7.05 -24.18 -1.73
N LEU A 99 6.33 -23.05 -1.73
CA LEU A 99 5.85 -22.38 -2.94
C LEU A 99 6.87 -21.35 -3.46
N THR A 100 6.48 -20.53 -4.43
CA THR A 100 7.37 -19.51 -5.05
C THR A 100 7.99 -18.59 -4.00
N ILE A 101 7.17 -18.12 -3.06
CA ILE A 101 7.57 -17.54 -1.78
C ILE A 101 7.39 -18.63 -0.73
N ASP A 102 8.50 -19.24 -0.33
CA ASP A 102 8.52 -20.36 0.61
C ASP A 102 8.43 -19.87 2.05
N THR A 103 7.27 -20.05 2.68
CA THR A 103 7.03 -19.58 4.05
C THR A 103 7.73 -20.41 5.12
N ASN A 104 8.44 -21.50 4.76
CA ASN A 104 9.34 -22.19 5.68
C ASN A 104 10.66 -21.44 5.91
N LYS A 105 10.90 -20.37 5.15
CA LYS A 105 12.13 -19.57 5.21
C LYS A 105 11.79 -18.11 5.50
N LYS A 106 12.79 -17.37 5.98
CA LYS A 106 12.68 -15.92 6.12
C LYS A 106 12.40 -15.28 4.75
N ILE A 107 11.46 -14.33 4.74
CA ILE A 107 11.06 -13.57 3.56
C ILE A 107 11.41 -12.10 3.80
N THR A 108 11.98 -11.43 2.80
CA THR A 108 12.01 -9.96 2.77
C THR A 108 10.80 -9.50 1.99
N VAL A 109 9.98 -8.64 2.58
CA VAL A 109 8.82 -8.01 1.93
C VAL A 109 9.16 -6.56 1.65
N VAL A 110 8.95 -6.12 0.43
CA VAL A 110 9.15 -4.74 -0.01
C VAL A 110 7.82 -4.22 -0.55
N THR A 111 7.41 -3.08 -0.02
CA THR A 111 6.20 -2.37 -0.47
C THR A 111 6.62 -0.98 -0.95
N GLN A 112 6.25 -0.64 -2.18
CA GLN A 112 6.58 0.63 -2.82
C GLN A 112 5.30 1.46 -2.97
N PHE A 113 5.39 2.74 -2.64
CA PHE A 113 4.31 3.72 -2.79
C PHE A 113 4.69 4.65 -3.94
N ILE A 114 4.13 4.38 -5.12
CA ILE A 114 4.51 5.03 -6.38
C ILE A 114 3.55 6.18 -6.65
N THR A 115 4.12 7.35 -6.92
CA THR A 115 3.39 8.56 -7.25
C THR A 115 3.36 8.80 -8.76
N SER A 116 2.38 9.59 -9.21
CA SER A 116 2.11 9.85 -10.63
C SER A 116 3.26 10.47 -11.41
N ASP A 117 4.15 11.21 -10.74
CA ASP A 117 5.29 11.91 -11.34
C ASP A 117 6.65 11.39 -10.85
N GLY A 118 6.65 10.34 -10.02
CA GLY A 118 7.87 9.77 -9.44
C GLY A 118 8.55 10.62 -8.37
N THR A 119 7.89 11.67 -7.87
CA THR A 119 8.40 12.52 -6.78
C THR A 119 7.68 12.24 -5.46
N ALA A 120 8.28 12.62 -4.34
CA ALA A 120 7.67 12.49 -3.02
C ALA A 120 6.40 13.36 -2.81
N ASN A 121 6.11 14.29 -3.72
CA ASN A 121 4.95 15.19 -3.64
C ASN A 121 3.88 14.90 -4.70
N GLY A 122 4.14 13.97 -5.61
CA GLY A 122 3.15 13.53 -6.58
C GLY A 122 2.02 12.74 -5.91
N ALA A 123 0.87 12.64 -6.58
CA ALA A 123 -0.25 11.87 -6.06
C ALA A 123 0.05 10.37 -6.07
N LEU A 124 -0.21 9.64 -4.98
CA LEU A 124 -0.13 8.17 -4.96
C LEU A 124 -1.02 7.56 -6.04
N THR A 125 -0.43 6.72 -6.89
CA THR A 125 -1.15 6.04 -7.99
C THR A 125 -1.07 4.53 -7.91
N GLU A 126 -0.07 3.99 -7.22
CA GLU A 126 0.17 2.55 -7.20
C GLU A 126 0.88 2.11 -5.92
N ILE A 127 0.44 0.98 -5.35
CA ILE A 127 1.13 0.26 -4.29
C ILE A 127 1.64 -1.06 -4.85
N ARG A 128 2.96 -1.18 -4.95
CA ARG A 128 3.63 -2.32 -5.58
C ARG A 128 4.31 -3.20 -4.54
N ARG A 129 4.28 -4.51 -4.78
CA ARG A 129 4.84 -5.55 -3.90
C ARG A 129 6.01 -6.26 -4.58
N ILE A 130 7.09 -6.44 -3.84
CA ILE A 130 8.26 -7.24 -4.23
C ILE A 130 8.66 -8.10 -3.03
N TYR A 131 9.19 -9.29 -3.30
CA TYR A 131 9.76 -10.18 -2.31
C TYR A 131 11.25 -10.40 -2.59
N VAL A 132 12.04 -10.64 -1.54
CA VAL A 132 13.40 -11.18 -1.68
C VAL A 132 13.57 -12.40 -0.77
N GLN A 133 13.92 -13.52 -1.37
CA GLN A 133 14.17 -14.78 -0.68
C GLN A 133 15.35 -15.50 -1.33
N ASP A 134 16.24 -16.06 -0.51
CA ASP A 134 17.47 -16.74 -0.98
C ASP A 134 18.30 -15.89 -1.97
N GLY A 135 18.35 -14.57 -1.73
CA GLY A 135 19.06 -13.60 -2.57
C GLY A 135 18.37 -13.27 -3.92
N LYS A 136 17.22 -13.86 -4.21
CA LYS A 136 16.48 -13.63 -5.46
C LYS A 136 15.38 -12.59 -5.26
N VAL A 137 15.32 -11.62 -6.16
CA VAL A 137 14.19 -10.67 -6.24
C VAL A 137 13.04 -11.35 -6.99
N ILE A 138 11.86 -11.36 -6.38
CA ILE A 138 10.66 -12.01 -6.88
C ILE A 138 9.55 -10.95 -6.95
N GLN A 139 9.07 -10.67 -8.15
CA GLN A 139 7.93 -9.76 -8.35
C GLN A 139 6.65 -10.38 -7.80
N ASN A 140 5.67 -9.55 -7.43
CA ASN A 140 4.37 -10.03 -7.02
C ASN A 140 3.73 -10.94 -8.10
N SER A 141 2.84 -11.83 -7.66
CA SER A 141 2.05 -12.61 -8.62
C SER A 141 1.14 -11.71 -9.44
N LYS A 142 0.69 -12.23 -10.58
CA LYS A 142 -0.34 -11.58 -11.39
C LYS A 142 -1.72 -12.09 -11.00
N THR A 143 -2.72 -11.26 -11.15
CA THR A 143 -4.12 -11.69 -11.05
C THR A 143 -4.46 -12.67 -12.16
N ASN A 144 -5.26 -13.67 -11.83
CA ASN A 144 -5.82 -14.69 -12.70
C ASN A 144 -7.29 -14.94 -12.32
N VAL A 145 -8.11 -13.91 -12.50
CA VAL A 145 -9.54 -13.92 -12.19
C VAL A 145 -10.31 -13.80 -13.50
N ALA A 146 -11.24 -14.73 -13.76
CA ALA A 146 -12.04 -14.71 -14.97
C ALA A 146 -12.86 -13.40 -15.08
N GLY A 147 -12.78 -12.74 -16.25
CA GLY A 147 -13.49 -11.48 -16.49
C GLY A 147 -12.82 -10.24 -15.91
N MET A 148 -11.62 -10.37 -15.32
CA MET A 148 -10.83 -9.26 -14.79
C MET A 148 -9.53 -9.10 -15.60
N ASP A 149 -9.13 -7.85 -15.85
CA ASP A 149 -7.81 -7.57 -16.42
C ASP A 149 -6.67 -8.09 -15.50
N THR A 150 -5.49 -8.25 -16.08
CA THR A 150 -4.30 -8.69 -15.35
C THR A 150 -3.63 -7.53 -14.64
N TYR A 151 -3.44 -7.65 -13.33
CA TYR A 151 -2.74 -6.71 -12.46
C TYR A 151 -1.69 -7.44 -11.62
N ASP A 152 -0.71 -6.71 -11.08
CA ASP A 152 0.30 -7.23 -10.14
C ASP A 152 0.53 -6.30 -8.93
N SER A 153 -0.30 -5.26 -8.83
CA SER A 153 -0.14 -4.12 -7.94
C SER A 153 -1.51 -3.48 -7.67
N ILE A 154 -1.62 -2.74 -6.57
CA ILE A 154 -2.86 -2.05 -6.20
C ILE A 154 -2.86 -0.68 -6.88
N THR A 155 -3.88 -0.44 -7.68
CA THR A 155 -4.22 0.85 -8.30
C THR A 155 -5.72 1.06 -8.16
N ASP A 156 -6.25 2.28 -8.29
CA ASP A 156 -7.70 2.48 -8.27
C ASP A 156 -8.43 1.67 -9.37
N LYS A 157 -7.77 1.42 -10.51
CA LYS A 157 -8.29 0.54 -11.58
C LYS A 157 -8.37 -0.92 -11.15
N PHE A 158 -7.30 -1.44 -10.53
CA PHE A 158 -7.31 -2.78 -9.93
C PHE A 158 -8.44 -2.90 -8.91
N CYS A 159 -8.57 -1.94 -7.99
CA CYS A 159 -9.60 -1.95 -6.96
C CYS A 159 -11.02 -2.00 -7.57
N ALA A 160 -11.30 -1.16 -8.58
CA ALA A 160 -12.59 -1.17 -9.26
C ALA A 160 -12.88 -2.49 -9.99
N ALA A 161 -11.88 -3.05 -10.67
CA ALA A 161 -12.00 -4.32 -11.38
C ALA A 161 -12.20 -5.50 -10.42
N GLN A 162 -11.42 -5.53 -9.33
CA GLN A 162 -11.49 -6.55 -8.27
C GLN A 162 -12.86 -6.55 -7.60
N LYS A 163 -13.34 -5.39 -7.13
CA LYS A 163 -14.64 -5.28 -6.45
C LYS A 163 -15.79 -5.69 -7.38
N THR A 164 -15.71 -5.32 -8.65
CA THR A 164 -16.69 -5.73 -9.66
C THR A 164 -16.66 -7.24 -9.90
N ALA A 165 -15.46 -7.82 -10.09
CA ALA A 165 -15.31 -9.25 -10.37
C ALA A 165 -15.75 -10.14 -9.20
N PHE A 166 -15.60 -9.66 -7.96
CA PHE A 166 -16.00 -10.40 -6.75
C PHE A 166 -17.40 -10.05 -6.27
N ASN A 167 -18.09 -9.12 -6.92
CA ASN A 167 -19.39 -8.60 -6.52
C ASN A 167 -19.38 -8.05 -5.07
N ASP A 168 -18.28 -7.38 -4.72
CA ASP A 168 -18.12 -6.66 -3.46
C ASP A 168 -18.49 -5.17 -3.66
N GLU A 169 -19.05 -4.52 -2.63
CA GLU A 169 -19.22 -3.07 -2.67
C GLU A 169 -17.86 -2.37 -2.70
N ASN A 170 -17.70 -1.40 -3.61
CA ASN A 170 -16.46 -0.62 -3.71
C ASN A 170 -16.42 0.55 -2.71
N VAL A 171 -16.42 0.20 -1.42
CA VAL A 171 -16.31 1.17 -0.31
C VAL A 171 -14.99 1.95 -0.40
N PHE A 172 -13.91 1.31 -0.83
CA PHE A 172 -12.61 1.94 -1.10
C PHE A 172 -12.72 3.19 -1.96
N ALA A 173 -13.36 3.09 -3.13
CA ALA A 173 -13.60 4.24 -4.01
C ALA A 173 -14.52 5.28 -3.34
N ASN A 174 -15.57 4.83 -2.64
CA ASN A 174 -16.49 5.72 -1.90
C ASN A 174 -15.79 6.51 -0.78
N LYS A 175 -14.68 6.00 -0.24
CA LYS A 175 -13.83 6.66 0.76
C LYS A 175 -12.64 7.43 0.17
N GLY A 176 -12.59 7.57 -1.15
CA GLY A 176 -11.60 8.38 -1.85
C GLY A 176 -10.35 7.62 -2.33
N GLY A 177 -10.35 6.29 -2.21
CA GLY A 177 -9.35 5.39 -2.78
C GLY A 177 -7.91 5.76 -2.43
N LEU A 178 -7.00 5.60 -3.41
CA LEU A 178 -5.59 5.93 -3.20
C LEU A 178 -5.36 7.42 -2.92
N SER A 179 -6.22 8.32 -3.39
CA SER A 179 -6.10 9.76 -3.07
C SER A 179 -6.34 10.06 -1.58
N ALA A 180 -7.27 9.33 -0.94
CA ALA A 180 -7.47 9.46 0.51
C ALA A 180 -6.32 8.82 1.30
N MET A 181 -5.80 7.68 0.84
CA MET A 181 -4.57 7.09 1.39
C MET A 181 -3.38 8.05 1.31
N ASP A 182 -3.16 8.68 0.16
CA ASP A 182 -2.09 9.65 -0.08
C ASP A 182 -2.12 10.79 0.93
N LYS A 183 -3.29 11.41 1.11
CA LYS A 183 -3.50 12.49 2.09
C LYS A 183 -3.17 12.03 3.50
N SER A 184 -3.44 10.78 3.84
CA SER A 184 -3.10 10.25 5.16
C SER A 184 -1.58 10.13 5.36
N PHE A 185 -0.82 9.75 4.33
CA PHE A 185 0.64 9.61 4.41
C PHE A 185 1.33 10.96 4.68
N THR A 186 0.80 12.06 4.15
CA THR A 186 1.35 13.40 4.41
C THR A 186 1.35 13.82 5.88
N LYS A 187 0.52 13.17 6.72
CA LYS A 187 0.43 13.44 8.15
C LYS A 187 1.41 12.62 8.99
N GLY A 188 2.05 11.63 8.38
CA GLY A 188 2.81 10.61 9.07
C GLY A 188 1.91 9.50 9.62
N HIS A 189 2.39 8.27 9.47
CA HIS A 189 1.78 7.06 10.01
C HIS A 189 2.67 6.47 11.11
N VAL A 190 2.07 5.69 12.00
CA VAL A 190 2.79 4.95 13.04
C VAL A 190 2.91 3.50 12.59
N LEU A 191 4.12 2.94 12.66
CA LEU A 191 4.35 1.52 12.40
C LEU A 191 3.78 0.68 13.56
N VAL A 192 2.93 -0.30 13.22
CA VAL A 192 2.40 -1.30 14.15
C VAL A 192 2.97 -2.67 13.80
N LEU A 193 3.36 -3.44 14.81
CA LEU A 193 3.76 -4.84 14.68
C LEU A 193 2.94 -5.64 15.68
N SER A 194 2.16 -6.62 15.20
CA SER A 194 1.22 -7.39 16.01
C SER A 194 1.25 -8.88 15.67
N ILE A 195 0.64 -9.67 16.56
CA ILE A 195 0.27 -11.06 16.35
C ILE A 195 -1.05 -11.28 17.09
N TRP A 196 -2.03 -11.88 16.42
CA TRP A 196 -3.40 -12.01 16.92
C TRP A 196 -4.11 -13.16 16.21
N ASP A 197 -5.12 -13.72 16.87
CA ASP A 197 -6.15 -14.57 16.29
C ASP A 197 -7.51 -13.85 16.31
N ASP A 198 -8.46 -14.34 15.52
CA ASP A 198 -9.63 -13.57 15.13
C ASP A 198 -10.91 -14.11 15.77
N HIS A 199 -11.37 -13.44 16.82
CA HIS A 199 -12.64 -13.73 17.48
C HIS A 199 -13.89 -13.35 16.67
N THR A 200 -13.76 -12.72 15.50
CA THR A 200 -14.89 -12.31 14.65
C THR A 200 -15.13 -13.30 13.52
N ALA A 201 -14.08 -13.67 12.80
CA ALA A 201 -14.18 -14.47 11.57
C ALA A 201 -13.12 -15.57 11.45
N ASN A 202 -12.45 -15.92 12.56
CA ASN A 202 -11.49 -17.04 12.65
C ASN A 202 -10.35 -16.96 11.61
N MET A 203 -9.99 -15.76 11.14
CA MET A 203 -8.96 -15.51 10.12
C MET A 203 -9.30 -16.06 8.73
N LEU A 204 -10.53 -16.56 8.53
CA LEU A 204 -10.95 -17.23 7.29
C LEU A 204 -10.97 -16.29 6.09
N TRP A 205 -11.16 -14.99 6.34
CA TRP A 205 -11.09 -13.94 5.33
C TRP A 205 -9.67 -13.77 4.74
N LEU A 206 -8.63 -14.24 5.45
CA LEU A 206 -7.24 -14.23 5.01
C LEU A 206 -6.83 -15.56 4.37
N ASP A 207 -7.15 -16.71 4.98
CA ASP A 207 -6.48 -17.98 4.66
C ASP A 207 -7.39 -19.17 4.31
N SER A 208 -8.70 -18.96 4.21
CA SER A 208 -9.69 -20.02 3.93
C SER A 208 -10.70 -19.60 2.85
N ASP A 209 -11.81 -20.33 2.73
CA ASP A 209 -12.96 -19.97 1.92
C ASP A 209 -13.90 -19.08 2.75
N TYR A 210 -14.08 -17.82 2.32
CA TYR A 210 -14.91 -16.86 3.05
C TYR A 210 -15.79 -16.00 2.13
N PRO A 211 -17.11 -15.89 2.41
CA PRO A 211 -17.82 -16.45 3.58
C PRO A 211 -17.97 -17.98 3.54
N VAL A 212 -18.08 -18.59 4.73
CA VAL A 212 -18.25 -20.05 4.89
C VAL A 212 -19.51 -20.54 4.18
N GLY A 213 -19.39 -21.63 3.43
CA GLY A 213 -20.48 -22.20 2.63
C GLY A 213 -20.65 -21.56 1.25
N GLY A 214 -19.86 -20.53 0.92
CA GLY A 214 -19.79 -19.97 -0.43
C GLY A 214 -19.28 -20.98 -1.46
N ASN A 215 -19.71 -20.84 -2.72
CA ASN A 215 -19.19 -21.65 -3.82
C ASN A 215 -17.74 -21.25 -4.11
N THR A 216 -16.79 -22.18 -3.93
CA THR A 216 -15.36 -21.92 -4.13
C THR A 216 -14.96 -21.64 -5.58
N ASN A 217 -15.87 -21.86 -6.54
CA ASN A 217 -15.70 -21.43 -7.93
C ASN A 217 -16.08 -19.96 -8.16
N THR A 218 -16.75 -19.31 -7.20
CA THR A 218 -17.04 -17.88 -7.28
C THR A 218 -15.76 -17.10 -6.99
N PRO A 219 -15.33 -16.20 -7.90
CA PRO A 219 -14.17 -15.34 -7.68
C PRO A 219 -14.22 -14.61 -6.33
N GLY A 220 -13.09 -14.58 -5.61
CA GLY A 220 -12.95 -13.86 -4.34
C GLY A 220 -13.31 -14.66 -3.08
N ILE A 221 -13.92 -15.84 -3.20
CA ILE A 221 -14.27 -16.68 -2.03
C ILE A 221 -13.02 -17.34 -1.42
N ALA A 222 -12.24 -18.05 -2.23
CA ALA A 222 -11.09 -18.81 -1.75
C ALA A 222 -9.88 -17.90 -1.56
N ARG A 223 -9.41 -17.72 -0.32
CA ARG A 223 -8.27 -16.84 0.06
C ARG A 223 -7.03 -17.58 0.53
N GLY A 224 -7.16 -18.86 0.83
CA GLY A 224 -6.05 -19.75 1.14
C GLY A 224 -6.48 -21.21 1.17
N ALA A 225 -5.63 -22.06 1.76
CA ALA A 225 -5.83 -23.50 1.80
C ALA A 225 -6.30 -24.03 3.17
N CYS A 226 -6.54 -23.16 4.15
CA CYS A 226 -7.00 -23.57 5.48
C CYS A 226 -8.46 -24.05 5.44
N SER A 227 -8.81 -25.00 6.32
CA SER A 227 -10.19 -25.48 6.48
C SER A 227 -11.12 -24.36 6.96
N THR A 228 -12.37 -24.35 6.52
CA THR A 228 -13.40 -23.41 7.01
C THR A 228 -13.77 -23.64 8.48
N SER A 229 -13.34 -24.76 9.07
CA SER A 229 -13.46 -25.06 10.50
C SER A 229 -12.22 -24.70 11.31
N SER A 230 -11.20 -24.08 10.71
CA SER A 230 -9.97 -23.69 11.39
C SER A 230 -10.09 -22.31 12.03
N GLY A 231 -9.05 -21.90 12.78
CA GLY A 231 -8.91 -20.53 13.25
C GLY A 231 -9.79 -20.12 14.44
N VAL A 232 -10.58 -21.05 15.00
CA VAL A 232 -11.31 -20.81 16.25
C VAL A 232 -10.29 -20.46 17.35
N PRO A 233 -10.40 -19.29 18.03
CA PRO A 233 -9.40 -18.84 18.99
C PRO A 233 -9.01 -19.89 20.04
N ASP A 234 -9.99 -20.48 20.73
CA ASP A 234 -9.78 -21.55 21.72
C ASP A 234 -8.92 -22.72 21.16
N ASP A 235 -9.11 -23.09 19.90
CA ASP A 235 -8.34 -24.15 19.25
C ASP A 235 -6.93 -23.68 18.89
N VAL A 236 -6.78 -22.46 18.38
CA VAL A 236 -5.47 -21.89 17.99
C VAL A 236 -4.59 -21.68 19.20
N GLU A 237 -5.11 -21.02 20.24
CA GLU A 237 -4.40 -20.75 21.50
C GLU A 237 -3.94 -22.05 22.17
N LYS A 238 -4.82 -23.07 22.19
CA LYS A 238 -4.52 -24.38 22.80
C LYS A 238 -3.50 -25.18 21.98
N ASN A 239 -3.64 -25.23 20.67
CA ASN A 239 -2.85 -26.13 19.82
C ASN A 239 -1.55 -25.49 19.32
N SER A 240 -1.47 -24.16 19.30
CA SER A 240 -0.29 -23.41 18.85
C SER A 240 0.17 -22.35 19.87
N PRO A 241 0.29 -22.67 21.18
CA PRO A 241 0.60 -21.67 22.21
C PRO A 241 2.01 -21.06 22.08
N ASN A 242 2.89 -21.73 21.33
CA ASN A 242 4.26 -21.27 21.06
C ASN A 242 4.41 -20.63 19.68
N ALA A 243 3.30 -20.35 18.98
CA ALA A 243 3.34 -19.60 17.73
C ALA A 243 4.00 -18.23 17.96
N SER A 244 4.83 -17.82 17.02
CA SER A 244 5.54 -16.54 17.10
C SER A 244 5.82 -16.00 15.70
N VAL A 245 6.00 -14.69 15.64
CA VAL A 245 6.43 -13.97 14.45
C VAL A 245 7.67 -13.15 14.79
N THR A 246 8.63 -13.03 13.86
CA THR A 246 9.82 -12.20 14.03
C THR A 246 9.92 -11.21 12.89
N PHE A 247 9.69 -9.94 13.20
CA PHE A 247 9.98 -8.82 12.29
C PHE A 247 11.44 -8.38 12.49
N SER A 248 12.19 -8.20 11.40
CA SER A 248 13.59 -7.81 11.47
C SER A 248 14.02 -7.06 10.21
N ASN A 249 15.15 -6.34 10.28
CA ASN A 249 15.77 -5.68 9.13
C ASN A 249 14.81 -4.70 8.41
N ILE A 250 14.04 -3.93 9.19
CA ILE A 250 13.19 -2.86 8.68
C ILE A 250 14.08 -1.81 8.01
N LYS A 251 13.73 -1.43 6.79
CA LYS A 251 14.40 -0.38 6.00
C LYS A 251 13.35 0.53 5.39
N PHE A 252 13.65 1.81 5.30
CA PHE A 252 12.80 2.83 4.68
C PHE A 252 13.69 3.78 3.88
N GLY A 253 13.24 4.16 2.68
CA GLY A 253 13.99 5.02 1.78
C GLY A 253 13.40 5.01 0.37
N ASP A 254 14.08 5.67 -0.56
CA ASP A 254 13.66 5.82 -1.95
C ASP A 254 13.43 4.47 -2.64
N ILE A 255 12.56 4.46 -3.64
CA ILE A 255 12.24 3.26 -4.43
C ILE A 255 13.52 2.63 -4.97
N GLY A 256 13.72 1.34 -4.68
CA GLY A 256 14.90 0.58 -5.08
C GLY A 256 16.06 0.58 -4.08
N SER A 257 16.03 1.42 -3.04
CA SER A 257 17.15 1.53 -2.08
C SER A 257 17.19 0.42 -1.01
N THR A 258 16.11 -0.32 -0.83
CA THR A 258 15.92 -1.20 0.34
C THR A 258 16.09 -2.69 0.06
N TYR A 259 16.30 -3.09 -1.21
CA TYR A 259 16.46 -4.49 -1.61
C TYR A 259 17.47 -4.67 -2.76
N GLY A 260 18.19 -5.80 -2.76
CA GLY A 260 19.27 -6.10 -3.71
C GLY A 260 20.65 -5.62 -3.25
N GLY A 261 21.63 -6.52 -3.22
CA GLY A 261 23.03 -6.19 -2.95
C GLY A 261 23.87 -6.32 -4.22
N SER A 262 24.17 -5.21 -4.89
CA SER A 262 25.32 -5.05 -5.78
C SER A 262 25.43 -3.58 -6.23
N THR A 263 26.60 -2.98 -5.98
CA THR A 263 27.26 -1.84 -6.65
C THR A 263 26.59 -1.14 -7.85
N GLY A 264 25.37 -0.64 -7.69
CA GLY A 264 24.82 0.41 -8.54
C GLY A 264 24.85 1.71 -7.77
N THR A 265 25.67 2.66 -8.19
CA THR A 265 25.48 4.08 -7.84
C THR A 265 23.99 4.42 -7.92
N PRO A 266 23.42 5.24 -7.01
CA PRO A 266 22.04 5.67 -7.12
C PRO A 266 21.85 6.34 -8.48
N THR A 267 21.27 5.63 -9.44
CA THR A 267 20.70 6.25 -10.62
C THR A 267 19.43 6.90 -10.14
N THR A 268 19.53 8.20 -9.85
CA THR A 268 18.40 9.12 -9.90
C THR A 268 17.58 8.76 -11.13
N PRO A 269 16.25 8.57 -11.02
CA PRO A 269 15.43 8.44 -12.21
C PRO A 269 15.45 9.80 -12.91
N THR A 270 16.38 9.97 -13.85
CA THR A 270 16.20 10.94 -14.92
C THR A 270 15.01 10.46 -15.72
N THR A 271 13.84 11.01 -15.41
CA THR A 271 12.71 11.06 -16.32
C THR A 271 13.22 11.63 -17.64
N SER A 272 13.42 10.76 -18.63
CA SER A 272 13.51 11.16 -20.02
C SER A 272 12.16 11.80 -20.35
N ALA A 273 12.12 13.13 -20.31
CA ALA A 273 11.02 13.89 -20.86
C ALA A 273 10.77 13.41 -22.31
N PRO A 274 9.50 13.39 -22.79
CA PRO A 274 9.22 13.12 -24.18
C PRO A 274 10.09 14.03 -25.05
N ALA A 275 10.77 13.45 -26.04
CA ALA A 275 11.59 14.22 -26.98
C ALA A 275 10.74 15.33 -27.59
N THR A 276 10.93 16.55 -27.09
CA THR A 276 10.38 17.74 -27.72
C THR A 276 11.30 18.01 -28.90
N THR A 277 10.79 17.78 -30.11
CA THR A 277 11.40 18.25 -31.34
C THR A 277 11.45 19.77 -31.31
N THR A 278 12.51 20.30 -30.68
CA THR A 278 12.90 21.70 -30.84
C THR A 278 13.90 21.73 -31.99
N THR A 279 13.41 22.22 -33.12
CA THR A 279 14.25 22.70 -34.22
C THR A 279 15.24 23.70 -33.65
N ALA A 280 16.50 23.28 -33.50
CA ALA A 280 17.59 24.19 -33.17
C ALA A 280 17.65 25.27 -34.27
N SER A 281 17.38 26.53 -33.90
CA SER A 281 17.62 27.65 -34.81
C SER A 281 19.14 27.78 -34.97
N SER A 282 19.64 27.44 -36.15
CA SER A 282 21.03 27.69 -36.54
C SER A 282 21.22 29.19 -36.74
N GLY A 283 21.94 29.84 -35.83
CA GLY A 283 22.27 31.26 -35.92
C GLY A 283 23.27 31.66 -34.85
N THR A 284 24.03 32.73 -35.08
CA THR A 284 24.84 33.39 -34.04
C THR A 284 24.05 34.53 -33.42
N VAL A 285 24.23 34.78 -32.12
CA VAL A 285 23.51 35.80 -31.37
C VAL A 285 24.23 37.16 -31.54
N PRO A 286 23.54 38.24 -31.95
CA PRO A 286 24.17 39.56 -32.09
C PRO A 286 24.61 40.13 -30.73
N HIS A 287 25.42 41.19 -30.75
CA HIS A 287 25.76 41.96 -29.54
C HIS A 287 24.48 42.31 -28.77
N TRP A 288 24.50 42.12 -27.45
CA TRP A 288 23.37 42.32 -26.53
C TRP A 288 22.23 41.29 -26.64
N GLY A 289 22.33 40.27 -27.49
CA GLY A 289 21.35 39.19 -27.53
C GLY A 289 21.54 38.18 -26.39
N GLN A 290 20.45 37.53 -25.98
CA GLN A 290 20.51 36.46 -24.99
C GLN A 290 21.18 35.22 -25.60
N CYS A 291 22.12 34.63 -24.88
CA CYS A 291 22.90 33.47 -25.33
C CYS A 291 22.90 32.31 -24.32
N GLY A 292 22.13 32.43 -23.23
CA GLY A 292 21.98 31.39 -22.23
C GLY A 292 21.04 31.76 -21.08
N GLY A 293 20.89 30.83 -20.15
CA GLY A 293 19.99 30.92 -18.99
C GLY A 293 19.14 29.65 -18.84
N ILE A 294 18.75 29.30 -17.61
CA ILE A 294 17.83 28.18 -17.35
C ILE A 294 16.54 28.39 -18.17
N GLY A 295 16.20 27.41 -19.00
CA GLY A 295 15.02 27.42 -19.87
C GLY A 295 15.20 28.11 -21.23
N TYR A 296 16.36 28.69 -21.53
CA TYR A 296 16.65 29.28 -22.84
C TYR A 296 16.91 28.20 -23.90
N THR A 297 16.21 28.27 -25.03
CA THR A 297 16.28 27.29 -26.13
C THR A 297 16.83 27.86 -27.45
N GLY A 298 17.25 29.13 -27.44
CA GLY A 298 17.82 29.81 -28.61
C GLY A 298 19.32 29.54 -28.81
N PRO A 299 19.95 30.19 -29.81
CA PRO A 299 21.37 29.97 -30.08
C PRO A 299 22.26 30.46 -28.94
N THR A 300 23.34 29.73 -28.66
CA THR A 300 24.25 29.99 -27.53
C THR A 300 25.59 30.58 -27.94
N VAL A 301 25.84 30.71 -29.25
CA VAL A 301 27.10 31.22 -29.81
C VAL A 301 26.92 32.68 -30.23
N CYS A 302 27.71 33.58 -29.64
CA CYS A 302 27.70 35.00 -30.00
C CYS A 302 28.41 35.25 -31.34
N GLN A 303 27.96 36.29 -32.06
CA GLN A 303 28.69 36.82 -33.20
C GLN A 303 30.07 37.33 -32.75
N SER A 304 31.12 37.03 -33.52
CA SER A 304 32.44 37.60 -33.26
C SER A 304 32.38 39.14 -33.34
N PRO A 305 33.02 39.89 -32.41
CA PRO A 305 33.97 39.45 -31.38
C PRO A 305 33.37 39.18 -29.99
N TYR A 306 32.05 39.11 -29.87
CA TYR A 306 31.36 39.06 -28.58
C TYR A 306 31.41 37.67 -27.94
N THR A 307 31.28 37.65 -26.62
CA THR A 307 31.28 36.42 -25.82
C THR A 307 30.03 36.33 -24.95
N CYS A 308 29.56 35.11 -24.70
CA CYS A 308 28.38 34.91 -23.88
C CYS A 308 28.73 35.09 -22.40
N VAL A 309 28.33 36.21 -21.81
CA VAL A 309 28.59 36.54 -20.40
C VAL A 309 27.37 36.22 -19.56
N LYS A 310 27.56 35.41 -18.51
CA LYS A 310 26.50 35.06 -17.55
C LYS A 310 26.16 36.27 -16.68
N ASN A 311 24.88 36.65 -16.63
CA ASN A 311 24.36 37.74 -15.79
C ASN A 311 23.41 37.24 -14.68
N GLY A 312 23.12 35.94 -14.65
CA GLY A 312 22.33 35.25 -13.63
C GLY A 312 22.02 33.81 -14.05
N ASP A 313 21.41 33.02 -13.17
CA ASP A 313 21.09 31.62 -13.47
C ASP A 313 20.08 31.49 -14.62
N TYR A 314 19.22 32.49 -14.79
CA TYR A 314 18.19 32.52 -15.83
C TYR A 314 18.56 33.36 -17.06
N TYR A 315 19.74 34.00 -17.08
CA TYR A 315 20.08 34.92 -18.17
C TYR A 315 21.59 35.09 -18.41
N SER A 316 22.00 34.90 -19.66
CA SER A 316 23.33 35.24 -20.18
C SER A 316 23.20 36.04 -21.47
N GLN A 317 24.10 36.98 -21.71
CA GLN A 317 24.04 37.93 -22.83
C GLN A 317 25.37 38.03 -23.57
N CYS A 318 25.32 38.24 -24.89
CA CYS A 318 26.52 38.51 -25.69
C CYS A 318 27.03 39.93 -25.42
N LEU A 319 28.26 40.05 -24.94
CA LEU A 319 28.99 41.29 -24.64
C LEU A 319 30.38 41.30 -25.29
#